data_AF-A0A968UAY7-F1
#
_entry.id   AF-A0A968UAY7-F1
#
_cell.length_a   1.000
_cell.length_b   1.000
_cell.length_c   1.000
_cell.angle_alpha   90.00
_cell.angle_beta   90.00
_cell.angle_gamma   90.00
#
_symmetry.space_group_name_H-M   'P 1'
#
loop_
_entity.id
_entity.type
_entity.pdbx_description
1 polymer ?
#
loop_
_entity_poly.entity_id
_entity_poly.type
_entity_poly.pdbx_seq_one_letter_code
_entity_poly.pdbx_strand_id
1 'polypeptide(L)' 'MTVANNQTWRFYSDANFKGTSFIVRPGQTANAGNFGRTISSFRALKSFRALK' A
#
# COMPACT_ATOMS: atom_id res chain seq x y z
N MET A 1 -7.44 -7.37 0.30
CA MET A 1 -6.42 -6.89 1.25
C MET A 1 -7.01 -5.72 2.02
N THR A 2 -6.93 -5.76 3.34
CA THR A 2 -7.45 -4.70 4.21
C THR A 2 -6.35 -4.27 5.15
N VAL A 3 -6.05 -2.97 5.19
CA VAL A 3 -5.10 -2.36 6.13
C VAL A 3 -5.89 -1.78 7.29
N ALA A 4 -5.68 -2.35 8.48
CA ALA A 4 -6.46 -2.04 9.69
C ALA A 4 -5.89 -0.90 10.53
N ASN A 5 -4.79 -0.28 10.11
CA ASN A 5 -4.19 0.87 10.80
C ASN A 5 -4.55 2.19 10.12
N ASN A 6 -4.43 3.30 10.84
CA ASN A 6 -4.63 4.67 10.31
C ASN A 6 -3.47 5.10 9.40
N GLN A 7 -2.85 4.16 8.69
CA GLN A 7 -1.68 4.34 7.84
C GLN A 7 -2.01 4.03 6.39
N THR A 8 -1.47 4.86 5.48
CA THR A 8 -1.51 4.57 4.05
C THR A 8 -0.32 3.69 3.68
N TRP A 9 -0.57 2.61 2.95
CA TRP A 9 0.47 1.68 2.51
C TRP A 9 0.64 1.72 1.00
N ARG A 10 1.89 1.59 0.55
CA ARG A 10 2.22 1.32 -0.85
C ARG A 10 2.87 -0.04 -0.97
N PHE A 11 2.37 -0.83 -1.91
CA PHE A 11 2.86 -2.17 -2.23
C PHE A 11 3.50 -2.15 -3.61
N TYR A 12 4.56 -2.96 -3.77
CA TYR A 12 5.43 -2.98 -4.93
C TYR A 12 5.59 -4.41 -5.45
N SER A 13 5.63 -4.57 -6.79
CA SER A 13 5.88 -5.87 -7.42
C SER A 13 7.31 -6.37 -7.20
N ASP A 14 8.26 -5.44 -7.05
CA ASP A 14 9.68 -5.80 -6.97
C ASP A 14 10.22 -5.53 -5.58
N ALA A 15 11.36 -6.14 -5.25
CA ALA A 15 12.10 -5.85 -4.05
C ALA A 15 12.58 -4.39 -4.02
N ASN A 16 12.93 -3.90 -2.82
CA ASN A 16 13.51 -2.57 -2.62
C ASN A 16 12.64 -1.39 -3.12
N PHE A 17 11.31 -1.52 -3.04
CA PHE A 17 10.34 -0.48 -3.38
C PHE A 17 10.37 -0.05 -4.86
N LYS A 18 10.56 -1.02 -5.76
CA LYS A 18 10.63 -0.82 -7.22
C LYS A 18 9.49 -1.52 -7.95
N GLY A 19 9.40 -1.30 -9.26
CA GLY A 19 8.39 -1.91 -10.11
C GLY A 19 7.02 -1.26 -10.00
N THR A 20 6.00 -1.98 -10.47
CA THR A 20 4.62 -1.54 -10.42
C THR A 20 4.16 -1.42 -8.97
N SER A 21 3.35 -0.39 -8.66
CA SER A 21 2.89 -0.16 -7.31
C SER A 21 1.43 0.27 -7.22
N PHE A 22 0.79 -0.05 -6.09
CA PHE A 22 -0.54 0.46 -5.76
C PHE A 22 -0.61 0.90 -4.29
N ILE A 23 -1.58 1.77 -4.00
CA ILE A 23 -1.77 2.38 -2.69
C ILE A 23 -3.08 1.87 -2.08
N VAL A 24 -3.06 1.60 -0.78
CA VAL A 24 -4.27 1.36 0.01
C VAL A 24 -4.30 2.30 1.19
N ARG A 25 -5.38 3.09 1.27
CA ARG A 25 -5.61 4.03 2.37
C ARG A 25 -6.30 3.33 3.54
N PRO A 26 -6.23 3.91 4.75
CA PRO A 26 -7.00 3.44 5.90
C PRO A 26 -8.47 3.27 5.57
N GLY A 27 -9.07 2.16 6.01
CA GLY A 27 -10.48 1.86 5.75
C GLY A 27 -10.79 1.40 4.32
N GLN A 28 -9.82 1.42 3.40
CA GLN A 28 -10.02 0.87 2.06
C GLN A 28 -9.75 -0.64 2.06
N THR A 29 -10.64 -1.37 1.39
CA THR A 29 -10.40 -2.75 0.99
C THR A 29 -10.06 -2.76 -0.50
N ALA A 30 -8.84 -3.17 -0.84
CA ALA A 30 -8.40 -3.27 -2.22
C ALA A 30 -8.48 -4.74 -2.69
N ASN A 31 -9.05 -4.94 -3.88
CA ASN A 31 -8.89 -6.17 -4.63
C ASN A 31 -7.61 -6.08 -5.46
N ALA A 32 -6.56 -6.79 -5.02
CA ALA A 32 -5.27 -6.76 -5.70
C ALA A 32 -5.20 -7.74 -6.90
N GLY A 33 -6.22 -8.57 -7.13
CA GLY A 33 -6.22 -9.55 -8.23
C GLY A 33 -4.89 -10.31 -8.37
N ASN A 34 -4.37 -10.41 -9.60
CA ASN A 34 -3.07 -11.04 -9.87
C ASN A 34 -1.89 -10.25 -9.29
N PHE A 35 -2.00 -8.93 -9.13
CA PHE A 35 -0.95 -8.12 -8.51
C PHE A 35 -0.66 -8.58 -7.08
N GLY A 36 -1.68 -9.07 -6.35
CA GLY A 36 -1.49 -9.59 -4.99
C GLY A 36 -0.46 -10.73 -4.91
N ARG A 37 -0.27 -11.49 -5.99
CA ARG A 37 0.70 -12.60 -6.07
C ARG A 37 2.11 -12.14 -6.41
N THR A 38 2.27 -10.91 -6.87
CA THR A 38 3.57 -10.37 -7.29
C THR A 38 4.15 -9.41 -6.26
N ILE A 39 3.50 -9.16 -5.13
CA ILE A 39 4.00 -8.23 -4.12
C ILE A 39 5.31 -8.76 -3.51
N SER A 40 6.38 -7.98 -3.63
CA SER A 40 7.70 -8.32 -3.07
C SER A 40 8.23 -7.30 -2.05
N SER A 41 7.67 -6.09 -1.98
CA SER A 41 8.00 -5.14 -0.92
C SER A 41 6.86 -4.15 -0.64
N PHE A 42 6.85 -3.56 0.56
CA PHE A 42 5.82 -2.60 0.97
C PHE A 42 6.36 -1.58 1.97
N ARG A 43 5.84 -0.35 1.95
CA ARG A 43 6.18 0.68 2.92
C ARG A 43 4.98 1.52 3.34
N ALA A 44 5.00 1.95 4.60
CA ALA A 44 4.12 2.99 5.08
C ALA A 44 4.48 4.30 4.39
N LEU A 45 3.48 5.00 3.87
CA LEU A 45 3.64 6.38 3.43
C LEU A 45 3.47 7.28 4.65
N LYS A 46 4.19 8.41 4.73
CA LYS A 46 3.94 9.36 5.83
C LYS A 46 2.48 9.79 5.75
N SER A 47 1.75 9.70 6.86
CA SER A 47 0.43 10.30 6.98
C SER A 47 0.54 11.76 6.61
N PHE A 48 -0.26 12.22 5.65
CA PHE A 48 -0.56 13.64 5.59
C PHE A 48 -1.30 13.97 6.88
N ARG A 49 -0.63 14.64 7.83
CA ARG A 49 -1.39 15.42 8.80
C ARG A 49 -2.06 16.50 7.99
N ALA A 50 -3.38 16.42 7.84
CA ALA A 50 -4.14 17.62 7.54
C ALA A 50 -3.83 18.58 8.70
N LEU A 51 -3.10 19.66 8.41
CA LEU A 51 -3.01 20.78 9.34
C LEU A 51 -4.44 21.25 9.56
N LYS A 52 -4.87 21.20 10.83
CA LYS A 52 -6.18 21.68 11.25
C LYS A 52 -6.12 23.19 11.42
#